data_AF-A0A914LLV3-F1
#
_entry.id   AF-A0A914LLV3-F1
#
_cell.length_a   1.000
_cell.length_b   1.000
_cell.length_c   1.000
_cell.angle_alpha   90.00
_cell.angle_beta   90.00
_cell.angle_gamma   90.00
#
_symmetry.space_group_name_H-M   'P 1'
#
loop_
_entity.id
_entity.type
_entity.pdbx_description
1 polymer ?
#
loop_
_entity_poly.entity_id
_entity_poly.type
_entity_poly.pdbx_seq_one_letter_code
_entity_poly.pdbx_strand_id
1 'polypeptide(L)'
;MCTGYHFDFDIVEEGKLIPVKDNQARLYKNVFPPSLAKWNSLAVIGLVQPSGSILPAAEFQARLFFAALNGEAKLPTGPEMEKEVDQYRDWLTKTFVESTRHTIEVDCVPYMDSIAEILDCKPQPMDYILSDPRLAYALIFGPNVSYVYRLRGAKAWNGARDAILGVKKRTEICLTGRKIDEDNKVLEDNFVWFILMSGSIGILILLLVIKLIFL
;
A
#
# COMPACT_ATOMS: atom_id res chain seq x y z
N MET A 1 -30.82 15.49 -4.35
CA MET A 1 -30.05 15.15 -5.56
C MET A 1 -28.69 14.62 -5.11
N CYS A 2 -28.23 13.47 -5.62
CA CYS A 2 -27.03 12.77 -5.16
C CYS A 2 -25.98 12.64 -6.28
N THR A 3 -25.58 13.77 -6.86
CA THR A 3 -24.76 13.85 -8.09
C THR A 3 -23.26 14.00 -7.85
N GLY A 4 -22.80 13.93 -6.59
CA GLY A 4 -21.40 14.09 -6.22
C GLY A 4 -21.05 15.51 -5.76
N TYR A 5 -19.76 15.79 -5.67
CA TYR A 5 -19.19 17.04 -5.15
C TYR A 5 -18.08 17.55 -6.07
N HIS A 6 -17.78 18.85 -5.95
CA HIS A 6 -16.63 19.50 -6.56
C HIS A 6 -15.66 19.95 -5.47
N PHE A 7 -14.39 20.11 -5.82
CA PHE A 7 -13.38 20.72 -4.97
C PHE A 7 -12.68 21.89 -5.67
N ASP A 8 -12.18 22.82 -4.87
CA ASP A 8 -11.34 23.93 -5.27
C ASP A 8 -10.30 24.21 -4.18
N PHE A 9 -9.39 25.14 -4.46
CA PHE A 9 -8.35 25.58 -3.52
C PHE A 9 -8.31 27.11 -3.46
N ASP A 10 -9.47 27.77 -3.49
CA ASP A 10 -9.56 29.23 -3.54
C ASP A 10 -8.93 29.92 -2.31
N ILE A 11 -8.86 29.20 -1.19
CA ILE A 11 -8.17 29.66 0.02
C ILE A 11 -6.66 29.85 -0.19
N VAL A 12 -6.05 29.17 -1.18
CA VAL A 12 -4.62 29.23 -1.46
C VAL A 12 -4.37 30.06 -2.71
N GLU A 13 -3.94 31.31 -2.51
CA GLU A 13 -3.66 32.26 -3.60
C GLU A 13 -4.82 32.41 -4.61
N GLU A 14 -6.07 32.41 -4.13
CA GLU A 14 -7.27 32.52 -4.98
C GLU A 14 -7.33 31.41 -6.06
N GLY A 15 -6.85 30.21 -5.72
CA GLY A 15 -6.82 29.05 -6.62
C GLY A 15 -5.73 29.11 -7.70
N LYS A 16 -4.88 30.15 -7.72
CA LYS A 16 -3.82 30.32 -8.73
C LYS A 16 -2.68 29.34 -8.56
N LEU A 17 -2.33 29.00 -7.32
CA LEU A 17 -1.23 28.08 -7.01
C LEU A 17 -1.58 26.63 -7.35
N ILE A 18 -2.83 26.23 -7.08
CA ILE A 18 -3.36 24.89 -7.37
C ILE A 18 -4.62 25.07 -8.22
N PRO A 19 -4.48 25.32 -9.53
CA PRO A 19 -5.61 25.52 -10.40
C PRO A 19 -6.42 24.23 -10.51
N VAL A 20 -7.73 24.33 -10.32
CA VAL A 20 -8.67 23.23 -10.52
C VAL A 20 -9.52 23.51 -11.76
N LYS A 21 -9.49 22.58 -12.70
CA LYS A 21 -10.33 22.62 -13.90
C LYS A 21 -11.05 21.29 -14.07
N ASP A 22 -12.37 21.33 -14.26
CA ASP A 22 -13.19 20.12 -14.45
C ASP A 22 -12.99 19.07 -13.34
N ASN A 23 -12.88 19.54 -12.08
CA ASN A 23 -12.58 18.74 -10.89
C ASN A 23 -11.21 18.05 -10.91
N GLN A 24 -10.23 18.62 -11.62
CA GLN A 24 -8.87 18.08 -11.74
C GLN A 24 -7.85 19.10 -11.25
N ALA A 25 -6.94 18.66 -10.40
CA ALA A 25 -5.74 19.40 -9.99
C ALA A 25 -4.49 18.68 -10.50
N ARG A 26 -3.44 19.44 -10.84
CA ARG A 26 -2.14 18.87 -11.23
C ARG A 26 -1.22 18.80 -10.01
N LEU A 27 -1.19 17.64 -9.37
CA LEU A 27 -0.44 17.41 -8.15
C LEU A 27 0.36 16.10 -8.25
N TYR A 28 1.66 16.17 -7.94
CA TYR A 28 2.50 14.98 -7.82
C TYR A 28 1.99 14.05 -6.74
N LYS A 29 1.67 12.80 -7.11
CA LYS A 29 1.02 11.80 -6.25
C LYS A 29 -0.25 12.29 -5.55
N ASN A 30 -0.95 13.28 -6.12
CA ASN A 30 -2.07 13.97 -5.48
C ASN A 30 -1.70 14.65 -4.13
N VAL A 31 -0.44 15.06 -3.98
CA VAL A 31 0.09 15.71 -2.76
C VAL A 31 0.75 17.05 -3.08
N PHE A 32 1.75 17.08 -3.94
CA PHE A 32 2.62 18.27 -4.09
C PHE A 32 2.33 19.04 -5.38
N PRO A 33 2.19 20.37 -5.33
CA PRO A 33 2.19 21.20 -6.53
C PRO A 33 3.58 21.19 -7.19
N PRO A 34 3.74 20.73 -8.45
CA PRO A 34 5.06 20.68 -9.09
C PRO A 34 5.74 22.05 -9.25
N SER A 35 4.96 23.13 -9.30
CA SER A 35 5.44 24.51 -9.30
C SER A 35 6.27 24.87 -8.06
N LEU A 36 6.04 24.18 -6.95
CA LEU A 36 6.76 24.34 -5.69
C LEU A 36 7.85 23.28 -5.46
N ALA A 37 8.19 22.47 -6.47
CA ALA A 37 9.13 21.35 -6.35
C ALA A 37 10.51 21.73 -5.77
N LYS A 38 10.91 23.00 -5.92
CA LYS A 38 12.16 23.53 -5.35
C LYS A 38 12.18 23.45 -3.81
N TRP A 39 11.05 23.66 -3.16
CA TRP A 39 10.96 23.78 -1.70
C TRP A 39 10.07 22.70 -1.08
N ASN A 40 9.11 22.14 -1.84
CA ASN A 40 8.14 21.14 -1.36
C ASN A 40 7.46 21.53 -0.05
N SER A 41 7.20 22.83 0.13
CA SER A 41 6.74 23.43 1.38
C SER A 41 5.22 23.40 1.57
N LEU A 42 4.48 22.92 0.57
CA LEU A 42 3.03 22.80 0.58
C LEU A 42 2.62 21.41 0.09
N ALA A 43 1.67 20.81 0.80
CA ALA A 43 1.06 19.55 0.42
C ALA A 43 -0.46 19.60 0.62
N VAL A 44 -1.17 18.95 -0.29
CA VAL A 44 -2.59 18.64 -0.15
C VAL A 44 -2.70 17.21 0.37
N ILE A 45 -3.39 17.04 1.50
CA ILE A 45 -3.57 15.73 2.14
C ILE A 45 -5.05 15.34 2.02
N GLY A 46 -5.31 14.11 1.59
CA GLY A 46 -6.64 13.55 1.42
C GLY A 46 -7.31 13.86 0.09
N LEU A 47 -6.66 14.55 -0.86
CA LEU A 47 -7.20 14.73 -2.21
C LEU A 47 -6.97 13.49 -3.07
N VAL A 48 -7.55 12.37 -2.66
CA VAL A 48 -7.40 11.09 -3.35
C VAL A 48 -8.62 10.22 -3.13
N GLN A 49 -9.03 9.48 -4.17
CA GLN A 49 -10.10 8.51 -4.09
C GLN A 49 -9.52 7.11 -4.37
N PRO A 50 -9.01 6.41 -3.34
CA PRO A 50 -8.47 5.09 -3.53
C PRO A 50 -9.57 4.04 -3.70
N SER A 51 -9.29 2.94 -4.41
CA SER A 51 -10.09 1.70 -4.42
C SER A 51 -10.12 0.95 -3.08
N GLY A 52 -9.90 1.67 -1.97
CA GLY A 52 -9.82 1.18 -0.60
C GLY A 52 -10.09 2.30 0.40
N SER A 53 -9.54 2.20 1.60
CA SER A 53 -9.72 3.26 2.61
C SER A 53 -8.85 4.48 2.30
N ILE A 54 -9.43 5.68 2.44
CA ILE A 54 -8.69 6.96 2.38
C ILE A 54 -7.79 7.16 3.60
N LEU A 55 -8.09 6.57 4.75
CA LEU A 55 -7.37 6.84 6.00
C LEU A 55 -5.89 6.43 5.92
N PRO A 56 -5.54 5.22 5.45
CA PRO A 56 -4.14 4.86 5.22
C PRO A 56 -3.48 5.75 4.17
N ALA A 57 -4.17 6.07 3.08
CA ALA A 57 -3.62 6.90 2.01
C ALA A 57 -3.26 8.32 2.52
N ALA A 58 -4.18 8.99 3.22
CA ALA A 58 -3.96 10.32 3.79
C ALA A 58 -2.84 10.31 4.85
N GLU A 59 -2.77 9.27 5.69
CA GLU A 59 -1.69 9.09 6.65
C GLU A 59 -0.32 8.95 5.95
N PHE A 60 -0.28 8.21 4.84
CA PHE A 60 0.90 8.04 4.01
C PHE A 60 1.34 9.34 3.32
N GLN A 61 0.39 10.09 2.78
CA GLN A 61 0.65 11.41 2.21
C GLN A 61 1.26 12.35 3.26
N ALA A 62 0.74 12.32 4.49
CA ALA A 62 1.27 13.13 5.59
C ALA A 62 2.70 12.70 5.97
N ARG A 63 2.98 11.40 6.06
CA ARG A 63 4.34 10.87 6.28
C ARG A 63 5.31 11.34 5.20
N LEU A 64 4.90 11.27 3.93
CA LEU A 64 5.70 11.74 2.80
C LEU A 64 6.01 13.23 2.91
N PHE A 65 4.99 14.05 3.22
CA PHE A 65 5.17 15.49 3.38
C PHE A 65 6.18 15.83 4.48
N PHE A 66 6.03 15.27 5.68
CA PHE A 66 6.95 15.57 6.78
C PHE A 66 8.36 15.01 6.55
N ALA A 67 8.49 13.84 5.91
CA ALA A 67 9.79 13.30 5.54
C ALA A 67 10.49 14.20 4.51
N ALA A 68 9.77 14.72 3.51
CA ALA A 68 10.31 15.65 2.54
C ALA A 68 10.72 16.98 3.18
N LEU A 69 9.87 17.53 4.06
CA LEU A 69 10.14 18.78 4.77
C LEU A 69 11.37 18.69 5.68
N ASN A 70 11.60 17.54 6.32
CA ASN A 70 12.77 17.29 7.15
C ASN A 70 14.02 16.86 6.36
N GLY A 71 13.93 16.73 5.03
CA GLY A 71 15.02 16.24 4.19
C GLY A 71 15.32 14.75 4.32
N GLU A 72 14.44 13.98 4.98
CA GLU A 72 14.54 12.52 5.12
C GLU A 72 14.12 11.80 3.81
N ALA A 73 13.20 12.39 3.05
CA ALA A 73 12.75 11.88 1.75
C ALA A 73 13.14 12.86 0.62
N LYS A 74 13.79 12.33 -0.43
CA LYS A 74 14.06 13.10 -1.65
C LYS A 74 12.93 12.93 -2.65
N LEU A 75 12.27 14.05 -2.94
CA LEU A 75 11.30 14.13 -4.02
C LEU A 75 12.01 14.40 -5.35
N PRO A 76 11.41 13.99 -6.49
CA PRO A 76 11.98 14.25 -7.80
C PRO A 76 11.91 15.74 -8.17
N THR A 77 12.53 16.12 -9.28
CA THR A 77 12.49 17.50 -9.79
C THR A 77 11.10 17.86 -10.31
N GLY A 78 10.79 19.15 -10.43
CA GLY A 78 9.50 19.62 -10.97
C GLY A 78 9.12 19.02 -12.33
N PRO A 79 10.03 18.97 -13.32
CA PRO A 79 9.75 18.32 -14.61
C PRO A 79 9.46 16.82 -14.50
N GLU A 80 10.14 16.11 -13.60
CA GLU A 80 9.88 14.69 -13.34
C GLU A 80 8.52 14.48 -12.65
N MET A 81 8.16 15.36 -11.71
CA MET A 81 6.84 15.39 -11.09
C MET A 81 5.74 15.59 -12.12
N GLU A 82 5.88 16.57 -13.02
CA GLU A 82 4.91 16.84 -14.09
C GLU A 82 4.77 15.64 -15.03
N LYS A 83 5.88 14.99 -15.38
CA LYS A 83 5.86 13.77 -16.19
C LYS A 83 5.07 12.64 -15.52
N GLU A 84 5.26 12.41 -14.22
CA GLU A 84 4.49 11.40 -13.48
C GLU A 84 3.01 11.78 -13.38
N VAL A 85 2.68 13.08 -13.23
CA VAL A 85 1.31 13.58 -13.28
C VAL A 85 0.66 13.27 -14.63
N ASP A 86 1.35 13.49 -15.75
CA ASP A 86 0.84 13.17 -17.08
C ASP A 86 0.62 11.66 -17.25
N GLN A 87 1.56 10.83 -16.80
CA GLN A 87 1.41 9.37 -16.81
C GLN A 87 0.22 8.89 -16.00
N TYR A 88 0.00 9.47 -14.82
CA TYR A 88 -1.15 9.18 -13.97
C TYR A 88 -2.47 9.56 -14.66
N ARG A 89 -2.52 10.70 -15.33
CA ARG A 89 -3.70 11.15 -16.07
C ARG A 89 -3.98 10.26 -17.28
N ASP A 90 -2.94 9.87 -18.03
CA ASP A 90 -3.07 8.91 -19.12
C ASP A 90 -3.61 7.56 -18.64
N TRP A 91 -3.18 7.10 -17.46
CA TRP A 91 -3.72 5.90 -16.84
C TRP A 91 -5.18 6.06 -16.44
N LEU A 92 -5.55 7.18 -15.80
CA LEU A 92 -6.95 7.48 -15.44
C LEU A 92 -7.88 7.42 -16.65
N THR A 93 -7.52 8.09 -17.75
CA THR A 93 -8.33 8.12 -18.97
C THR A 93 -8.46 6.75 -19.63
N LYS A 94 -7.47 5.86 -19.48
CA LYS A 94 -7.54 4.49 -20.00
C LYS A 94 -8.35 3.54 -19.12
N THR A 95 -8.33 3.76 -17.80
CA THR A 95 -8.92 2.84 -16.82
C THR A 95 -10.36 3.22 -16.48
N PHE A 96 -10.71 4.51 -16.44
CA PHE A 96 -12.01 5.00 -16.01
C PHE A 96 -12.76 5.76 -17.10
N VAL A 97 -14.09 5.81 -16.98
CA VAL A 97 -14.93 6.64 -17.85
C VAL A 97 -14.61 8.10 -17.60
N GLU A 98 -14.47 8.88 -18.68
CA GLU A 98 -14.25 10.32 -18.61
C GLU A 98 -15.44 11.01 -17.91
N SER A 99 -15.24 11.38 -16.65
CA SER A 99 -16.23 12.02 -15.80
C SER A 99 -15.53 12.81 -14.70
N THR A 100 -16.16 13.88 -14.23
CA THR A 100 -15.69 14.70 -13.10
C THR A 100 -15.56 13.90 -11.79
N ARG A 101 -16.19 12.72 -11.70
CA ARG A 101 -16.09 11.81 -10.55
C ARG A 101 -14.76 11.07 -10.47
N HIS A 102 -14.11 10.79 -11.60
CA HIS A 102 -12.98 9.85 -11.67
C HIS A 102 -11.62 10.56 -11.79
N THR A 103 -11.53 11.82 -11.35
CA THR A 103 -10.38 12.69 -11.60
C THR A 103 -9.22 12.50 -10.61
N ILE A 104 -9.49 11.86 -9.46
CA ILE A 104 -8.52 11.63 -8.37
C ILE A 104 -8.49 10.17 -7.93
N GLU A 105 -8.95 9.25 -8.80
CA GLU A 105 -8.99 7.80 -8.51
C GLU A 105 -7.59 7.21 -8.45
N VAL A 106 -7.33 6.29 -7.53
CA VAL A 106 -6.07 5.55 -7.49
C VAL A 106 -6.30 4.10 -7.08
N ASP A 107 -5.44 3.21 -7.58
CA ASP A 107 -5.35 1.87 -7.01
C ASP A 107 -4.61 1.94 -5.67
N CYS A 108 -5.28 1.50 -4.60
CA CYS A 108 -4.80 1.67 -3.23
C CYS A 108 -3.40 1.08 -3.01
N VAL A 109 -3.15 -0.15 -3.47
CA VAL A 109 -1.88 -0.86 -3.24
C VAL A 109 -0.72 -0.25 -4.03
N PRO A 110 -0.80 -0.09 -5.37
CA PRO A 110 0.27 0.58 -6.14
C PRO A 110 0.55 2.01 -5.66
N TYR A 111 -0.50 2.75 -5.30
CA TYR A 111 -0.35 4.12 -4.78
C TYR A 111 0.46 4.15 -3.48
N MET A 112 0.04 3.35 -2.49
CA MET A 112 0.75 3.27 -1.21
C MET A 112 2.17 2.73 -1.37
N ASP A 113 2.38 1.71 -2.22
CA ASP A 113 3.71 1.17 -2.52
C ASP A 113 4.63 2.23 -3.14
N SER A 114 4.12 3.06 -4.05
CA SER A 114 4.92 4.12 -4.69
C SER A 114 5.39 5.19 -3.70
N ILE A 115 4.61 5.47 -2.67
CA ILE A 115 5.01 6.38 -1.58
C ILE A 115 5.94 5.65 -0.61
N ALA A 116 5.66 4.37 -0.34
CA ALA A 116 6.47 3.54 0.55
C ALA A 116 7.89 3.35 0.02
N GLU A 117 8.09 3.33 -1.30
CA GLU A 117 9.41 3.34 -1.94
C GLU A 117 10.20 4.62 -1.63
N ILE A 118 9.55 5.78 -1.72
CA ILE A 118 10.20 7.07 -1.38
C ILE A 118 10.55 7.13 0.11
N LEU A 119 9.71 6.55 0.97
CA LEU A 119 9.91 6.49 2.41
C LEU A 119 10.80 5.34 2.88
N ASP A 120 11.32 4.53 1.96
CA ASP A 120 12.09 3.31 2.24
C ASP A 120 11.41 2.38 3.27
N CYS A 121 10.08 2.23 3.14
CA CYS A 121 9.26 1.40 4.03
C CYS A 121 8.42 0.36 3.29
N LYS A 122 8.62 0.16 1.99
CA LYS A 122 7.87 -0.82 1.21
C LYS A 122 8.17 -2.25 1.69
N PRO A 123 7.15 -3.04 2.08
CA PRO A 123 7.34 -4.43 2.46
C PRO A 123 7.88 -5.24 1.28
N GLN A 124 8.90 -6.06 1.51
CA GLN A 124 9.32 -7.07 0.53
C GLN A 124 9.06 -8.44 1.16
N PRO A 125 8.04 -9.18 0.70
CA PRO A 125 7.70 -10.48 1.30
C PRO A 125 8.85 -11.48 1.26
N MET A 126 9.70 -11.38 0.23
CA MET A 126 10.86 -12.26 0.03
C MET A 126 11.86 -12.21 1.19
N ASP A 127 12.03 -11.06 1.84
CA ASP A 127 12.94 -10.89 2.98
C ASP A 127 12.52 -11.72 4.20
N TYR A 128 11.25 -12.08 4.26
CA TYR A 128 10.66 -12.80 5.40
C TYR A 128 10.53 -14.30 5.17
N ILE A 129 10.71 -14.82 3.95
CA ILE A 129 10.45 -16.25 3.66
C ILE A 129 11.28 -17.17 4.57
N LEU A 130 12.54 -16.83 4.81
CA LEU A 130 13.44 -17.63 5.66
C LEU A 130 13.41 -17.23 7.13
N SER A 131 13.25 -15.93 7.43
CA SER A 131 13.31 -15.40 8.80
C SER A 131 11.98 -15.54 9.54
N ASP A 132 10.86 -15.35 8.84
CA ASP A 132 9.51 -15.45 9.37
C ASP A 132 8.51 -15.90 8.28
N PRO A 133 8.47 -17.21 7.96
CA PRO A 133 7.63 -17.74 6.88
C PRO A 133 6.13 -17.49 7.11
N ARG A 134 5.69 -17.36 8.36
CA ARG A 134 4.29 -17.04 8.69
C ARG A 134 3.95 -15.61 8.27
N LEU A 135 4.83 -14.67 8.58
CA LEU A 135 4.67 -13.29 8.12
C LEU A 135 4.76 -13.20 6.59
N ALA A 136 5.71 -13.88 5.95
CA ALA A 136 5.83 -13.90 4.50
C ALA A 136 4.55 -14.41 3.81
N TYR A 137 3.99 -15.52 4.30
CA TYR A 137 2.72 -16.04 3.80
C TYR A 137 1.58 -15.02 3.97
N ALA A 138 1.48 -14.37 5.13
CA ALA A 138 0.47 -13.34 5.39
C ALA A 138 0.64 -12.10 4.48
N LEU A 139 1.86 -11.74 4.11
CA LEU A 139 2.12 -10.63 3.19
C LEU A 139 1.77 -10.94 1.73
N ILE A 140 1.94 -12.20 1.30
CA ILE A 140 1.68 -12.61 -0.09
C ILE A 140 0.20 -12.94 -0.30
N PHE A 141 -0.40 -13.67 0.63
CA PHE A 141 -1.74 -14.25 0.47
C PHE A 141 -2.80 -13.67 1.43
N GLY A 142 -2.37 -12.89 2.43
CA GLY A 142 -3.28 -12.25 3.37
C GLY A 142 -3.84 -10.92 2.87
N PRO A 143 -4.76 -10.31 3.63
CA PRO A 143 -5.28 -8.98 3.31
C PRO A 143 -4.19 -7.93 3.45
N ASN A 144 -4.10 -7.01 2.48
CA ASN A 144 -3.19 -5.86 2.59
C ASN A 144 -3.73 -4.84 3.60
N VAL A 145 -3.29 -4.97 4.84
CA VAL A 145 -3.61 -4.06 5.96
C VAL A 145 -2.52 -3.00 6.13
N SER A 146 -2.90 -1.79 6.55
CA SER A 146 -1.98 -0.65 6.67
C SER A 146 -0.78 -0.89 7.60
N TYR A 147 -0.89 -1.83 8.55
CA TYR A 147 0.21 -2.22 9.45
C TYR A 147 1.44 -2.74 8.69
N VAL A 148 1.26 -3.31 7.50
CA VAL A 148 2.33 -3.84 6.66
C VAL A 148 3.41 -2.79 6.39
N TYR A 149 3.00 -1.55 6.16
CA TYR A 149 3.88 -0.41 5.90
C TYR A 149 4.58 0.16 7.14
N ARG A 150 4.40 -0.49 8.30
CA ARG A 150 5.08 -0.19 9.56
C ARG A 150 6.00 -1.34 10.00
N LEU A 151 6.20 -2.35 9.15
CA LEU A 151 7.15 -3.44 9.42
C LEU A 151 8.62 -2.99 9.34
N ARG A 152 8.91 -1.96 8.54
CA ARG A 152 10.27 -1.46 8.28
C ARG A 152 10.28 0.05 8.02
N GLY A 153 11.48 0.60 7.83
CA GLY A 153 11.73 2.03 7.63
C GLY A 153 11.87 2.81 8.94
N ALA A 154 12.14 4.12 8.83
CA ALA A 154 12.49 4.97 9.98
C ALA A 154 11.41 5.05 11.08
N LYS A 155 10.14 4.79 10.73
CA LYS A 155 8.99 4.84 11.65
C LYS A 155 8.31 3.47 11.79
N ALA A 156 9.10 2.40 11.78
CA ALA A 156 8.61 1.05 12.04
C ALA A 156 7.93 0.95 13.42
N TRP A 157 6.95 0.06 13.53
CA TRP A 157 6.21 -0.19 14.76
C TRP A 157 6.41 -1.63 15.20
N ASN A 158 6.93 -1.82 16.41
CA ASN A 158 7.22 -3.16 16.95
C ASN A 158 5.99 -4.09 16.99
N GLY A 159 4.78 -3.53 17.14
CA GLY A 159 3.54 -4.30 17.14
C GLY A 159 2.98 -4.63 15.75
N ALA A 160 3.61 -4.18 14.66
CA ALA A 160 3.08 -4.33 13.31
C ALA A 160 2.91 -5.80 12.91
N ARG A 161 3.89 -6.64 13.22
CA ARG A 161 3.87 -8.07 12.96
C ARG A 161 2.66 -8.75 13.60
N ASP A 162 2.50 -8.58 14.91
CA ASP A 162 1.41 -9.21 15.66
C ASP A 162 0.05 -8.61 15.27
N ALA A 163 0.02 -7.34 14.90
CA ALA A 163 -1.16 -6.71 14.33
C ALA A 163 -1.58 -7.40 13.02
N ILE A 164 -0.65 -7.66 12.09
CA ILE A 164 -0.93 -8.35 10.81
C ILE A 164 -1.44 -9.77 11.06
N LEU A 165 -0.71 -10.56 11.85
CA LEU A 165 -1.10 -11.95 12.12
C LEU A 165 -2.40 -12.04 12.92
N GLY A 166 -2.69 -11.04 13.76
CA GLY A 166 -3.90 -10.98 14.58
C GLY A 166 -5.15 -10.44 13.86
N VAL A 167 -5.10 -10.11 12.57
CA VAL A 167 -6.26 -9.54 11.83
C VAL A 167 -7.48 -10.44 11.93
N LYS A 168 -7.33 -11.73 11.58
CA LYS A 168 -8.43 -12.70 11.60
C LYS A 168 -9.12 -12.76 12.96
N LYS A 169 -8.34 -12.92 14.03
CA LYS A 169 -8.83 -12.93 15.41
C LYS A 169 -9.61 -11.68 15.79
N ARG A 170 -9.13 -10.49 15.39
CA ARG A 170 -9.82 -9.21 15.70
C ARG A 170 -11.09 -8.99 14.88
N THR A 171 -11.16 -9.54 13.67
CA THR A 171 -12.39 -9.52 12.88
C THR A 171 -13.42 -10.48 13.48
N GLU A 172 -13.00 -11.69 13.86
CA GLU A 172 -13.90 -12.72 14.41
C GLU A 172 -14.45 -12.36 15.78
N ILE A 173 -13.65 -11.77 16.68
CA ILE A 173 -14.12 -11.43 18.03
C ILE A 173 -15.31 -10.45 18.01
N CYS A 174 -15.38 -9.57 17.02
CA CYS A 174 -16.48 -8.62 16.84
C CYS A 174 -17.75 -9.28 16.31
N LEU A 175 -17.63 -10.44 15.64
CA LEU A 175 -18.73 -11.18 15.05
C LEU A 175 -19.25 -12.27 16.00
N THR A 176 -18.37 -12.82 16.85
CA THR A 176 -18.67 -13.94 17.73
C THR A 176 -19.06 -13.46 19.12
N GLY A 177 -20.27 -12.89 19.23
CA GLY A 177 -20.85 -12.47 20.52
C GLY A 177 -21.14 -13.62 21.49
N ARG A 178 -21.16 -14.87 21.00
CA ARG A 178 -21.33 -16.10 21.79
C ARG A 178 -20.16 -17.03 21.52
N LYS A 179 -19.35 -17.34 22.53
CA LYS A 179 -18.31 -18.36 22.43
C LYS A 179 -18.99 -19.72 22.30
N ILE A 180 -18.83 -20.35 21.14
CA ILE A 180 -19.03 -21.78 20.97
C ILE A 180 -17.66 -22.41 21.24
N ASP A 181 -17.58 -23.48 22.02
CA ASP A 181 -16.32 -24.21 22.23
C ASP A 181 -15.87 -24.78 20.87
N GLU A 182 -14.90 -24.11 20.24
CA GLU A 182 -14.35 -24.52 18.95
C GLU A 182 -13.11 -25.39 19.14
N ASP A 183 -13.23 -26.66 18.76
CA ASP A 183 -12.16 -27.67 18.65
C ASP A 183 -11.21 -27.41 17.43
N ASN A 184 -11.08 -26.16 16.98
CA ASN A 184 -10.51 -25.79 15.67
C ASN A 184 -8.98 -25.67 15.61
N LYS A 185 -8.25 -26.06 16.66
CA LYS A 185 -6.76 -26.08 16.62
C LYS A 185 -6.19 -27.07 15.60
N VAL A 186 -7.00 -28.04 15.15
CA VAL A 186 -6.55 -29.13 14.29
C VAL A 186 -6.16 -28.67 12.87
N LEU A 187 -6.73 -27.58 12.35
CA LEU A 187 -6.54 -27.20 10.94
C LEU A 187 -5.24 -26.43 10.65
N GLU A 188 -4.77 -25.57 11.55
CA GLU A 188 -3.52 -24.82 11.34
C GLU A 188 -2.27 -25.72 11.47
N ASP A 189 -2.29 -26.68 12.40
CA ASP A 189 -1.19 -27.64 12.57
C ASP A 189 -1.06 -28.59 11.36
N ASN A 190 -2.18 -28.93 10.72
CA ASN A 190 -2.21 -29.82 9.55
C ASN A 190 -1.61 -29.16 8.29
N PHE A 191 -1.72 -27.84 8.11
CA PHE A 191 -1.18 -27.16 6.93
C PHE A 191 0.35 -27.08 6.96
N VAL A 192 0.94 -26.81 8.13
CA VAL A 192 2.40 -26.84 8.32
C VAL A 192 2.95 -28.25 8.10
N TRP A 193 2.28 -29.27 8.64
CA TRP A 193 2.63 -30.67 8.39
C TRP A 193 2.51 -31.06 6.91
N PHE A 194 1.47 -30.59 6.22
CA PHE A 194 1.30 -30.85 4.79
C PHE A 194 2.44 -30.25 3.95
N ILE A 195 2.89 -29.02 4.26
CA ILE A 195 4.03 -28.40 3.58
C ILE A 195 5.34 -29.15 3.86
N LEU A 196 5.58 -29.56 5.12
CA LEU A 196 6.76 -30.34 5.48
C LEU A 196 6.77 -31.74 4.81
N MET A 197 5.62 -32.39 4.72
CA MET A 197 5.46 -33.70 4.07
C MET A 197 5.61 -33.62 2.55
N SER A 198 5.05 -32.59 1.91
CA SER A 198 5.20 -32.38 0.46
C SER A 198 6.63 -31.97 0.07
N GLY A 199 7.30 -31.14 0.87
CA GLY A 199 8.70 -30.78 0.68
C GLY A 199 9.65 -31.97 0.80
N SER A 200 9.42 -32.87 1.76
CA SER A 200 10.21 -34.09 1.92
C SER A 200 10.01 -35.09 0.78
N ILE A 201 8.80 -35.22 0.23
CA ILE A 201 8.53 -36.00 -0.99
C ILE A 201 9.29 -35.41 -2.19
N GLY A 202 9.30 -34.08 -2.35
CA GLY A 202 10.05 -33.41 -3.42
C GLY A 202 11.55 -33.67 -3.36
N ILE A 203 12.15 -33.64 -2.16
CA ILE A 203 13.57 -33.97 -1.95
C ILE A 203 13.85 -35.44 -2.28
N LEU A 204 12.95 -36.35 -1.91
CA LEU A 204 13.13 -37.78 -2.16
C LEU A 204 13.09 -38.11 -3.66
N ILE A 205 12.20 -37.46 -4.41
CA ILE A 205 12.12 -37.55 -5.87
C ILE A 205 13.41 -37.00 -6.51
N LEU A 206 13.90 -35.85 -6.03
CA LEU A 206 15.14 -35.27 -6.54
C LEU A 206 16.35 -36.20 -6.32
N LEU A 207 16.47 -36.80 -5.13
CA LEU A 207 17.52 -37.77 -4.82
C LEU A 207 17.42 -39.04 -5.66
N LEU A 208 16.20 -39.52 -5.94
CA LEU A 208 15.96 -40.64 -6.85
C LEU A 208 16.37 -40.33 -8.28
N VAL A 209 16.04 -39.14 -8.78
CA VAL A 209 16.42 -38.68 -10.13
C VAL A 209 17.94 -38.55 -10.23
N ILE A 210 18.61 -37.95 -9.24
CA ILE A 210 20.08 -37.87 -9.20
C ILE A 210 20.68 -39.28 -9.19
N LYS A 211 20.17 -40.18 -8.37
CA LYS A 211 20.66 -41.57 -8.33
C LYS A 211 20.45 -42.32 -9.64
N LEU A 212 19.42 -42.00 -10.42
CA LEU A 212 19.16 -42.61 -11.74
C LEU A 212 20.04 -42.04 -12.86
N ILE A 213 20.47 -40.79 -12.74
CA ILE A 213 21.32 -40.12 -13.75
C ILE A 213 22.81 -40.51 -13.60
N PHE A 214 23.23 -40.81 -12.37
CA PHE A 214 24.63 -41.13 -12.04
C PHE A 214 24.91 -42.65 -11.86
N LEU A 215 24.03 -43.52 -12.37
CA LEU A 215 24.18 -44.98 -12.34
C LEU A 215 24.17 -45.58 -13.75
#